data_AF-A0A669PYF1-F1
#
_entry.id   AF-A0A669PYF1-F1
#
_cell.length_a   1.000
_cell.length_b   1.000
_cell.length_c   1.000
_cell.angle_alpha   90.00
_cell.angle_beta   90.00
_cell.angle_gamma   90.00
#
_symmetry.space_group_name_H-M   'P 1'
#
loop_
_entity.id
_entity.type
_entity.pdbx_description
1 polymer ?
#
loop_
_entity_poly.entity_id
_entity_poly.type
_entity_poly.pdbx_seq_one_letter_code
_entity_poly.pdbx_strand_id
1 'polypeptide(L)'
;MPALGRKRRSLEGLKTFSYLEELILDNNLLGNDLLLPRLPHLHTLTLNKNQITELESLLDHLAEVVPSLQYLSLLGNVACPNELVCKEKDEDDYQRYRYFVLHKLKNLKFLDTRQVTRKEREEALVRGAFMKVVKPKDAKASSDAASISPEMSYTPLPSGSRDLTNHRGILGKCRYIYYGKHSEGNRFIRDDQL
;
A
#
# COMPACT_ATOMS: atom_id res chain seq x y z
N MET A 1 2.35 -35.57 18.52
CA MET A 1 1.25 -34.58 18.43
C MET A 1 0.81 -34.50 16.98
N PRO A 2 -0.33 -35.10 16.59
CA PRO A 2 -0.76 -35.09 15.20
C PRO A 2 -1.18 -33.67 14.81
N ALA A 3 -0.58 -33.15 13.73
CA ALA A 3 -1.03 -31.92 13.12
C ALA A 3 -2.47 -32.14 12.63
N LEU A 4 -3.43 -31.46 13.26
CA LEU A 4 -4.80 -31.37 12.75
C LEU A 4 -4.70 -30.92 11.29
N GLY A 5 -5.10 -31.80 10.38
CA GLY A 5 -5.09 -31.52 8.95
C GLY A 5 -5.80 -30.20 8.68
N ARG A 6 -5.11 -29.26 8.03
CA ARG A 6 -5.72 -28.03 7.54
C ARG A 6 -6.83 -28.43 6.57
N LYS A 7 -8.09 -28.34 7.01
CA LYS A 7 -9.25 -28.45 6.13
C LYS A 7 -9.13 -27.29 5.13
N ARG A 8 -8.66 -27.59 3.92
CA ARG A 8 -8.54 -26.61 2.84
C ARG A 8 -9.95 -26.08 2.57
N ARG A 9 -10.18 -24.79 2.83
CA ARG A 9 -11.50 -24.17 2.71
C ARG A 9 -11.76 -23.88 1.24
N SER A 10 -12.25 -24.87 0.51
CA SER A 10 -12.60 -24.72 -0.91
C SER A 10 -13.91 -23.96 -1.06
N LEU A 11 -13.94 -23.00 -1.98
CA LEU A 11 -15.13 -22.25 -2.40
C LEU A 11 -15.62 -22.67 -3.79
N GLU A 12 -15.16 -23.81 -4.31
CA GLU A 12 -15.52 -24.31 -5.64
C GLU A 12 -17.04 -24.53 -5.80
N GLY A 13 -17.72 -24.89 -4.71
CA GLY A 13 -19.18 -25.07 -4.69
C GLY A 13 -19.98 -23.80 -5.02
N LEU A 14 -19.36 -22.61 -4.94
CA LEU A 14 -20.00 -21.35 -5.29
C LEU A 14 -20.33 -21.25 -6.79
N LYS A 15 -19.66 -22.03 -7.64
CA LYS A 15 -19.88 -22.03 -9.10
C LYS A 15 -21.32 -22.38 -9.49
N THR A 16 -22.03 -23.11 -8.64
CA THR A 16 -23.43 -23.53 -8.88
C THR A 16 -24.42 -22.37 -8.68
N PHE A 17 -24.04 -21.32 -7.95
CA PHE A 17 -24.93 -20.20 -7.64
C PHE A 17 -24.79 -19.09 -8.70
N SER A 18 -25.43 -19.29 -9.84
CA SER A 18 -25.35 -18.37 -11.00
C SER A 18 -25.87 -16.97 -10.71
N TYR A 19 -26.75 -16.80 -9.73
CA TYR A 19 -27.37 -15.52 -9.35
C TYR A 19 -26.92 -15.03 -7.96
N LEU A 20 -25.76 -15.48 -7.49
CA LEU A 20 -25.24 -15.03 -6.21
C LEU A 20 -24.89 -13.53 -6.28
N GLU A 21 -25.55 -12.74 -5.44
CA GLU A 21 -25.41 -11.28 -5.40
C GLU A 21 -24.56 -10.80 -4.21
N GLU A 22 -24.69 -11.49 -3.07
CA GLU A 22 -24.00 -11.15 -1.83
C GLU A 22 -23.31 -12.36 -1.22
N LEU A 23 -22.07 -12.16 -0.78
CA LEU A 23 -21.24 -13.20 -0.20
C LEU A 23 -20.50 -12.66 1.02
N ILE A 24 -20.78 -13.26 2.17
CA ILE A 24 -20.17 -12.93 3.45
C ILE A 24 -19.22 -14.06 3.84
N LEU A 25 -17.93 -13.74 3.92
CA LEU A 25 -16.85 -14.69 4.22
C LEU A 25 -16.00 -14.23 5.42
N ASP A 26 -16.62 -13.53 6.35
CA ASP A 26 -15.95 -13.00 7.54
C ASP A 26 -15.47 -14.11 8.50
N ASN A 27 -14.35 -13.89 9.18
CA ASN A 27 -13.75 -14.79 10.19
C ASN A 27 -13.45 -16.21 9.68
N ASN A 28 -13.12 -16.34 8.40
CA ASN A 28 -12.86 -17.64 7.77
C ASN A 28 -11.38 -18.00 7.64
N LEU A 29 -10.47 -17.28 8.31
CA LEU A 29 -9.02 -17.54 8.26
C LEU A 29 -8.49 -17.70 6.82
N LEU A 30 -9.13 -17.04 5.84
CA LEU A 30 -8.79 -17.14 4.42
C LEU A 30 -7.46 -16.42 4.19
N GLY A 31 -6.52 -17.08 3.52
CA GLY A 31 -5.23 -16.50 3.17
C GLY A 31 -5.21 -15.96 1.74
N ASN A 32 -4.00 -15.79 1.22
CA ASN A 32 -3.78 -15.40 -0.18
C ASN A 32 -4.08 -16.54 -1.18
N ASP A 33 -4.41 -17.74 -0.68
CA ASP A 33 -4.84 -18.90 -1.46
C ASP A 33 -6.35 -18.90 -1.75
N LEU A 34 -7.06 -17.84 -1.35
CA LEU A 34 -8.47 -17.62 -1.66
C LEU A 34 -8.70 -17.60 -3.17
N LEU A 35 -9.48 -18.55 -3.67
CA LEU A 35 -9.92 -18.62 -5.06
C LEU A 35 -11.45 -18.63 -5.11
N LEU A 36 -12.01 -17.58 -5.68
CA LEU A 36 -13.43 -17.49 -6.01
C LEU A 36 -13.67 -17.96 -7.46
N PRO A 37 -14.73 -18.73 -7.73
CA PRO A 37 -15.18 -18.96 -9.10
C PRO A 37 -15.73 -17.67 -9.72
N ARG A 38 -16.00 -17.68 -11.03
CA ARG A 38 -16.63 -16.56 -11.72
C ARG A 38 -18.05 -16.35 -11.20
N LEU A 39 -18.32 -15.18 -10.63
CA LEU A 39 -19.59 -14.79 -10.02
C LEU A 39 -20.03 -13.45 -10.62
N PRO A 40 -20.65 -13.46 -11.82
CA PRO A 40 -20.89 -12.24 -12.60
C PRO A 40 -21.91 -11.29 -11.98
N HIS A 41 -22.78 -11.78 -11.10
CA HIS A 41 -23.82 -10.99 -10.42
C HIS A 41 -23.43 -10.54 -9.01
N LEU A 42 -22.28 -10.99 -8.49
CA LEU A 42 -21.85 -10.65 -7.14
C LEU A 42 -21.50 -9.16 -7.07
N HIS A 43 -22.27 -8.42 -6.29
CA HIS A 43 -22.03 -7.00 -6.06
C HIS A 43 -21.56 -6.70 -4.63
N THR A 44 -21.79 -7.60 -3.67
CA THR A 44 -21.36 -7.43 -2.27
C THR A 44 -20.47 -8.58 -1.84
N LEU A 45 -19.25 -8.26 -1.40
CA LEU A 45 -18.29 -9.21 -0.85
C LEU A 45 -17.71 -8.69 0.47
N THR A 46 -17.85 -9.47 1.54
CA THR A 46 -17.17 -9.18 2.80
C THR A 46 -16.18 -10.28 3.13
N LEU A 47 -14.95 -9.88 3.48
CA LEU A 47 -13.83 -10.76 3.78
C LEU A 47 -13.18 -10.35 5.11
N ASN A 48 -13.96 -9.82 6.06
CA ASN A 48 -13.41 -9.24 7.28
C ASN A 48 -12.75 -10.30 8.17
N LYS A 49 -11.72 -9.91 8.91
CA LYS A 49 -11.02 -10.75 9.91
C LYS A 49 -10.54 -12.08 9.32
N ASN A 50 -9.98 -12.03 8.11
CA ASN A 50 -9.26 -13.14 7.49
C ASN A 50 -7.74 -12.92 7.62
N GLN A 51 -6.93 -13.74 6.93
CA GLN A 51 -5.47 -13.72 6.98
C GLN A 51 -4.85 -13.25 5.65
N ILE A 52 -5.54 -12.36 4.94
CA ILE A 52 -5.08 -11.85 3.65
C ILE A 52 -3.92 -10.86 3.89
N THR A 53 -2.80 -11.07 3.20
CA THR A 53 -1.61 -10.19 3.24
C THR A 53 -1.34 -9.55 1.89
N GLU A 54 -1.54 -10.29 0.79
CA GLU A 54 -1.24 -9.86 -0.57
C GLU A 54 -2.45 -9.17 -1.20
N LEU A 55 -2.61 -7.88 -0.90
CA LEU A 55 -3.74 -7.08 -1.38
C LEU A 55 -3.84 -7.08 -2.92
N GLU A 56 -2.73 -6.84 -3.62
CA GLU A 56 -2.76 -6.69 -5.08
C GLU A 56 -3.23 -7.96 -5.78
N SER A 57 -2.71 -9.12 -5.38
CA SER A 57 -3.11 -10.42 -5.94
C SER A 57 -4.60 -10.69 -5.72
N LEU A 58 -5.13 -10.32 -4.55
CA LEU A 58 -6.56 -10.44 -4.30
C LEU A 58 -7.36 -9.53 -5.25
N LEU A 59 -6.98 -8.26 -5.36
CA LEU A 59 -7.71 -7.28 -6.19
C LEU A 59 -7.70 -7.66 -7.67
N ASP A 60 -6.56 -8.15 -8.18
CA ASP A 60 -6.44 -8.61 -9.56
C ASP A 60 -7.35 -9.83 -9.81
N HIS A 61 -7.36 -10.80 -8.87
CA HIS A 61 -8.29 -11.93 -8.92
C HIS A 61 -9.76 -11.47 -8.92
N LEU A 62 -10.13 -10.58 -7.98
CA LEU A 62 -11.50 -10.08 -7.88
C LEU A 62 -11.94 -9.32 -9.15
N ALA A 63 -11.06 -8.51 -9.74
CA ALA A 63 -11.36 -7.78 -10.96
C ALA A 63 -11.71 -8.73 -12.13
N GLU A 64 -11.12 -9.93 -12.17
CA GLU A 64 -11.39 -10.95 -13.18
C GLU A 64 -12.71 -11.69 -12.91
N VAL A 65 -12.92 -12.17 -11.68
CA VAL A 65 -14.00 -13.13 -11.39
C VAL A 65 -15.31 -12.50 -10.93
N VAL A 66 -15.27 -11.28 -10.39
CA VAL A 66 -16.45 -10.54 -9.87
C VAL A 66 -16.56 -9.13 -10.50
N PRO A 67 -16.83 -9.03 -11.81
CA PRO A 67 -16.81 -7.75 -12.53
C PRO A 67 -17.87 -6.73 -12.08
N SER A 68 -18.95 -7.20 -11.43
CA SER A 68 -20.07 -6.37 -10.95
C SER A 68 -19.90 -5.88 -9.51
N LEU A 69 -18.74 -6.09 -8.90
CA LEU A 69 -18.49 -5.78 -7.49
C LEU A 69 -18.65 -4.28 -7.20
N GLN A 70 -19.48 -3.96 -6.21
CA GLN A 70 -19.80 -2.59 -5.78
C GLN A 70 -19.50 -2.35 -4.31
N TYR A 71 -19.51 -3.38 -3.47
CA TYR A 71 -19.25 -3.33 -2.04
C TYR A 71 -18.17 -4.35 -1.69
N LEU A 72 -17.07 -3.87 -1.11
CA LEU A 72 -15.97 -4.70 -0.63
C LEU A 72 -15.63 -4.31 0.81
N SER A 73 -15.40 -5.29 1.68
CA SER A 73 -14.90 -5.05 3.04
C SER A 73 -13.77 -6.02 3.37
N LEU A 74 -12.61 -5.48 3.76
CA LEU A 74 -11.37 -6.21 4.07
C LEU A 74 -10.87 -5.91 5.49
N LEU A 75 -11.71 -5.32 6.34
CA LEU A 75 -11.34 -4.89 7.69
C LEU A 75 -10.79 -6.05 8.53
N GLY A 76 -9.72 -5.78 9.29
CA GLY A 76 -9.11 -6.78 10.15
C GLY A 76 -8.25 -7.82 9.42
N ASN A 77 -7.96 -7.63 8.13
CA ASN A 77 -6.89 -8.35 7.43
C ASN A 77 -5.57 -7.59 7.55
N VAL A 78 -4.43 -8.29 7.39
CA VAL A 78 -3.10 -7.68 7.36
C VAL A 78 -2.94 -6.73 6.16
N ALA A 79 -3.55 -7.11 5.04
CA ALA A 79 -3.63 -6.33 3.80
C ALA A 79 -4.40 -5.00 3.95
N CYS A 80 -5.27 -4.87 4.96
CA CYS A 80 -6.00 -3.65 5.25
C CYS A 80 -5.28 -2.86 6.36
N PRO A 81 -4.57 -1.77 6.05
CA PRO A 81 -3.96 -0.91 7.06
C PRO A 81 -5.07 -0.19 7.83
N ASN A 82 -5.38 -0.63 9.05
CA ASN A 82 -6.24 0.15 9.94
C ASN A 82 -5.49 0.39 11.25
N GLU A 83 -5.68 1.55 11.88
CA GLU A 83 -5.05 1.95 13.13
C GLU A 83 -5.33 0.93 14.25
N LEU A 84 -6.49 0.26 14.18
CA LEU A 84 -6.91 -0.81 15.09
C LEU A 84 -6.05 -2.09 15.00
N VAL A 85 -5.34 -2.30 13.90
CA VAL A 85 -4.56 -3.52 13.62
C VAL A 85 -3.06 -3.27 13.80
N CYS A 86 -2.58 -2.04 13.59
CA CYS A 86 -1.17 -1.67 13.74
C CYS A 86 -1.03 -0.22 14.22
N LYS A 87 -0.50 0.00 15.42
CA LYS A 87 -0.29 1.34 16.01
C LYS A 87 0.67 2.24 15.22
N GLU A 88 1.44 1.65 14.32
CA GLU A 88 2.36 2.37 13.43
C GLU A 88 1.68 2.94 12.18
N LYS A 89 0.44 2.54 11.90
CA LYS A 89 -0.30 2.96 10.71
C LYS A 89 -1.27 4.07 11.06
N ASP A 90 -1.29 5.10 10.23
CA ASP A 90 -2.14 6.29 10.38
C ASP A 90 -3.24 6.36 9.31
N GLU A 91 -4.08 7.39 9.39
CA GLU A 91 -5.08 7.70 8.36
C GLU A 91 -4.49 7.84 6.94
N ASP A 92 -3.25 8.31 6.81
CA ASP A 92 -2.58 8.46 5.50
C ASP A 92 -2.24 7.10 4.87
N ASP A 93 -1.82 6.10 5.66
CA ASP A 93 -1.69 4.71 5.20
C ASP A 93 -3.02 4.15 4.68
N TYR A 94 -4.11 4.37 5.43
CA TYR A 94 -5.43 3.93 5.00
C TYR A 94 -5.88 4.64 3.72
N GLN A 95 -5.60 5.93 3.60
CA GLN A 95 -5.95 6.70 2.41
C GLN A 95 -5.20 6.21 1.16
N ARG A 96 -3.93 5.83 1.28
CA ARG A 96 -3.14 5.21 0.21
C ARG A 96 -3.71 3.86 -0.21
N TYR A 97 -3.99 2.98 0.77
CA TYR A 97 -4.68 1.71 0.55
C TYR A 97 -5.99 1.93 -0.21
N ARG A 98 -6.80 2.88 0.25
CA ARG A 98 -8.11 3.19 -0.33
C ARG A 98 -7.99 3.59 -1.80
N TYR A 99 -7.05 4.47 -2.15
CA TYR A 99 -6.83 4.84 -3.56
C TYR A 99 -6.30 3.68 -4.41
N PHE A 100 -5.43 2.84 -3.86
CA PHE A 100 -4.93 1.66 -4.58
C PHE A 100 -6.06 0.67 -4.90
N VAL A 101 -6.94 0.38 -3.93
CA VAL A 101 -8.10 -0.50 -4.13
C VAL A 101 -9.04 0.08 -5.19
N LEU A 102 -9.36 1.38 -5.10
CA LEU A 102 -10.26 2.04 -6.06
C LEU A 102 -9.68 2.15 -7.47
N HIS A 103 -8.35 2.19 -7.60
CA HIS A 103 -7.68 2.16 -8.89
C HIS A 103 -7.86 0.81 -9.59
N LYS A 104 -7.72 -0.29 -8.85
CA LYS A 104 -7.90 -1.66 -9.36
C LYS A 104 -9.38 -1.99 -9.58
N LEU A 105 -10.26 -1.62 -8.65
CA LEU A 105 -11.69 -1.92 -8.66
C LEU A 105 -12.54 -0.65 -8.87
N LYS A 106 -12.56 -0.16 -10.11
CA LYS A 106 -13.14 1.15 -10.49
C LYS A 106 -14.66 1.27 -10.28
N ASN A 107 -15.36 0.15 -10.16
CA ASN A 107 -16.82 0.12 -10.03
C ASN A 107 -17.32 0.17 -8.58
N LEU A 108 -16.41 0.12 -7.58
CA LEU A 108 -16.78 0.17 -6.18
C LEU A 108 -17.55 1.45 -5.81
N LYS A 109 -18.66 1.25 -5.10
CA LYS A 109 -19.48 2.29 -4.47
C LYS A 109 -19.18 2.41 -2.98
N PHE A 110 -18.81 1.32 -2.33
CA PHE A 110 -18.43 1.27 -0.93
C PHE A 110 -17.19 0.41 -0.76
N LEU A 111 -16.27 0.91 0.06
CA LEU A 111 -15.09 0.17 0.49
C LEU A 111 -14.99 0.27 2.00
N ASP A 112 -14.92 -0.89 2.63
CA ASP A 112 -14.94 -1.10 4.07
C ASP A 112 -16.20 -0.48 4.69
N THR A 113 -16.05 0.52 5.57
CA THR A 113 -17.16 1.21 6.22
C THR A 113 -17.62 2.47 5.49
N ARG A 114 -16.94 2.89 4.41
CA ARG A 114 -17.09 4.23 3.83
C ARG A 114 -17.51 4.19 2.36
N GLN A 115 -18.49 5.01 2.02
CA GLN A 115 -18.88 5.27 0.63
C GLN A 115 -17.73 5.90 -0.15
N VAL A 116 -17.57 5.50 -1.41
CA VAL A 116 -16.61 6.05 -2.35
C VAL A 116 -17.14 7.35 -2.90
N THR A 117 -16.37 8.42 -2.72
CA THR A 117 -16.69 9.75 -3.24
C THR A 117 -16.10 9.95 -4.64
N ARG A 118 -16.65 10.92 -5.38
CA ARG A 118 -16.13 11.29 -6.70
C ARG A 118 -14.68 11.76 -6.63
N LYS A 119 -14.32 12.56 -5.62
CA LYS A 119 -12.94 13.04 -5.41
C LYS A 119 -11.97 11.89 -5.25
N GLU A 120 -12.32 10.90 -4.44
CA GLU A 120 -11.45 9.74 -4.24
C GLU A 120 -11.25 8.93 -5.53
N ARG A 121 -12.29 8.84 -6.36
CA ARG A 121 -12.23 8.15 -7.66
C ARG A 121 -11.31 8.88 -8.64
N GLU A 122 -11.42 10.20 -8.72
CA GLU A 122 -10.54 11.05 -9.54
C GLU A 122 -9.08 10.93 -9.09
N GLU A 123 -8.84 11.01 -7.78
CA GLU A 123 -7.50 10.80 -7.21
C GLU A 123 -6.96 9.40 -7.49
N ALA A 124 -7.74 8.34 -7.22
CA ALA A 124 -7.33 6.96 -7.51
C ALA A 124 -6.99 6.73 -8.98
N LEU A 125 -7.67 7.41 -9.90
CA LEU A 125 -7.37 7.34 -11.33
C LEU A 125 -6.00 7.95 -11.64
N VAL A 126 -5.66 9.10 -11.04
CA VAL A 126 -4.42 9.83 -11.31
C VAL A 126 -3.21 9.18 -10.62
N ARG A 127 -3.33 8.86 -9.33
CA ARG A 127 -2.18 8.45 -8.49
C ARG A 127 -2.28 7.04 -7.92
N GLY A 128 -3.43 6.37 -8.03
CA GLY A 128 -3.69 5.11 -7.34
C GLY A 128 -2.73 3.97 -7.71
N ALA A 129 -2.23 3.94 -8.95
CA ALA A 129 -1.23 2.95 -9.39
C ALA A 129 0.08 2.98 -8.56
N PHE A 130 0.43 4.15 -8.02
CA PHE A 130 1.67 4.36 -7.25
C PHE A 130 1.46 4.27 -5.73
N MET A 131 0.23 4.02 -5.28
CA MET A 131 -0.11 3.93 -3.86
C MET A 131 0.12 2.54 -3.26
N LYS A 132 0.73 1.63 -4.02
CA LYS A 132 1.18 0.33 -3.52
C LYS A 132 2.29 0.54 -2.49
N VAL A 133 2.01 0.20 -1.24
CA VAL A 133 3.02 0.22 -0.19
C VAL A 133 3.90 -1.02 -0.34
N VAL A 134 5.14 -0.84 -0.78
CA VAL A 134 6.17 -1.87 -0.74
C VAL A 134 6.98 -1.66 0.53
N LYS A 135 6.86 -2.55 1.50
CA LYS A 135 7.80 -2.56 2.62
C LYS A 135 9.14 -3.11 2.10
N PRO A 136 10.27 -2.42 2.32
CA PRO A 136 11.58 -3.04 2.15
C PRO A 136 11.58 -4.33 2.96
N LYS A 137 12.02 -5.44 2.37
CA LYS A 137 12.26 -6.64 3.17
C LYS A 137 13.34 -6.26 4.17
N ASP A 138 13.04 -6.41 5.46
CA ASP A 138 14.06 -6.33 6.50
C ASP A 138 15.13 -7.36 6.13
N ALA A 139 16.25 -6.87 5.57
CA ALA A 139 17.43 -7.66 5.43
C ALA A 139 17.85 -7.97 6.87
N LYS A 140 17.44 -9.14 7.38
CA LYS A 140 18.09 -9.72 8.54
C LYS A 140 19.57 -9.64 8.25
N ALA A 141 20.27 -8.78 9.00
CA ALA A 141 21.70 -8.67 8.98
C ALA A 141 22.27 -10.04 9.38
N SER A 142 22.52 -10.88 8.38
CA SER A 142 23.50 -11.94 8.48
C SER A 142 24.85 -11.24 8.54
N SER A 143 25.37 -11.10 9.76
CA SER A 143 26.79 -10.94 9.98
C SER A 143 27.50 -12.12 9.32
N ASP A 144 28.05 -11.88 8.13
CA ASP A 144 29.28 -12.47 7.58
C ASP A 144 29.24 -12.43 6.05
N ALA A 145 29.94 -11.43 5.49
CA ALA A 145 30.78 -11.54 4.29
C ALA A 145 31.06 -10.13 3.77
N ALA A 146 32.31 -9.70 3.92
CA ALA A 146 32.84 -8.61 3.14
C ALA A 146 32.78 -8.97 1.64
N SER A 147 32.53 -7.94 0.82
CA SER A 147 33.07 -7.68 -0.51
C SER A 147 32.08 -7.50 -1.67
N ILE A 148 32.32 -6.37 -2.35
CA ILE A 148 31.97 -5.96 -3.72
C ILE A 148 30.58 -5.35 -3.94
N SER A 149 30.48 -4.05 -3.66
CA SER A 149 29.50 -3.13 -4.25
C SER A 149 29.81 -2.92 -5.74
N PRO A 150 28.83 -2.83 -6.65
CA PRO A 150 29.06 -2.30 -8.00
C PRO A 150 29.41 -0.81 -7.86
N GLU A 151 30.50 -0.37 -8.50
CA GLU A 151 30.91 1.04 -8.55
C GLU A 151 29.77 1.91 -9.07
N MET A 152 29.04 2.54 -8.15
CA MET A 152 28.30 3.75 -8.47
C MET A 152 29.33 4.86 -8.60
N SER A 153 29.44 5.41 -9.81
CA SER A 153 30.21 6.61 -10.11
C SER A 153 29.57 7.81 -9.38
N TYR A 154 29.84 7.92 -8.09
CA TYR A 154 29.64 9.15 -7.35
C TYR A 154 30.74 10.11 -7.79
N THR A 155 30.36 11.25 -8.38
CA THR A 155 31.26 12.41 -8.46
C THR A 155 31.28 13.05 -7.08
N PRO A 156 32.33 12.86 -6.26
CA PRO A 156 32.42 13.53 -4.98
C PRO A 156 32.41 15.04 -5.20
N LEU A 157 31.87 15.77 -4.22
CA LEU A 157 32.03 17.22 -4.16
C LEU A 157 33.52 17.55 -4.31
N PRO A 158 33.90 18.50 -5.18
CA PRO A 158 35.29 18.82 -5.42
C PRO A 158 35.96 19.16 -4.09
N SER A 159 37.10 18.52 -3.81
CA SER A 159 37.92 18.76 -2.62
C SER A 159 38.62 20.11 -2.72
N GLY A 160 37.84 21.18 -2.76
CA GLY A 160 38.34 22.54 -2.72
C GLY A 160 38.55 22.96 -1.28
N SER A 161 39.74 22.70 -0.73
CA SER A 161 40.27 23.58 0.32
C SER A 161 40.51 24.93 -0.35
N ARG A 162 39.51 25.82 -0.27
CA ARG A 162 39.60 27.16 -0.84
C ARG A 162 40.18 28.08 0.21
N ASP A 163 41.30 28.69 -0.13
CA ASP A 163 41.93 29.75 0.65
C ASP A 163 40.94 30.89 0.91
N LEU A 164 40.90 31.40 2.15
CA LEU A 164 39.89 32.34 2.67
C LEU A 164 39.87 33.71 1.95
N THR A 165 40.75 33.94 0.99
CA THR A 165 40.94 35.23 0.29
C THR A 165 40.37 35.26 -1.13
N ASN A 166 40.03 34.12 -1.73
CA ASN A 166 39.55 34.05 -3.11
C ASN A 166 38.02 34.04 -3.21
N HIS A 167 37.41 35.19 -2.91
CA HIS A 167 36.00 35.42 -3.19
C HIS A 167 35.82 36.04 -4.58
N ARG A 168 35.29 35.26 -5.54
CA ARG A 168 34.56 35.80 -6.69
C ARG A 168 33.11 35.41 -6.55
N GLY A 169 32.35 36.24 -5.84
CA GLY A 169 30.91 36.08 -5.71
C GLY A 169 30.21 36.49 -7.01
N ILE A 170 29.34 35.62 -7.52
CA ILE A 170 28.31 36.00 -8.50
C ILE A 170 27.00 36.07 -7.73
N LEU A 171 26.39 37.26 -7.69
CA LEU A 171 25.11 37.50 -7.00
C LEU A 171 23.95 37.03 -7.89
N GLY A 172 23.52 35.78 -7.70
CA GLY A 172 22.25 35.29 -8.26
C GLY A 172 21.18 35.27 -7.17
N LYS A 173 20.10 36.06 -7.31
CA LYS A 173 18.93 35.93 -6.45
C LYS A 173 18.12 34.71 -6.86
N CYS A 174 18.40 33.55 -6.25
CA CYS A 174 17.50 32.41 -6.31
C CYS A 174 16.42 32.57 -5.23
N ARG A 175 15.19 32.90 -5.63
CA ARG A 175 14.01 32.83 -4.73
C ARG A 175 13.37 31.45 -4.86
N TYR A 176 14.01 30.45 -4.26
CA TYR A 176 13.35 29.18 -4.02
C TYR A 176 12.94 29.13 -2.56
N ILE A 177 11.64 29.34 -2.30
CA ILE A 177 11.08 29.21 -0.94
C ILE A 177 10.54 27.78 -0.82
N TYR A 178 11.27 26.96 -0.08
CA TYR A 178 10.86 25.58 0.22
C TYR A 178 9.92 25.57 1.43
N TYR A 179 8.64 25.33 1.19
CA TYR A 179 7.66 25.09 2.26
C TYR A 179 7.63 23.60 2.61
N GLY A 180 8.62 23.16 3.39
CA GLY A 180 8.71 21.79 3.88
C GLY A 180 7.87 21.57 5.14
N LYS A 181 6.64 21.09 5.01
CA LYS A 181 5.88 20.55 6.18
C LYS A 181 6.20 19.09 6.52
N HIS A 182 7.01 18.40 5.69
CA HIS A 182 7.27 16.95 5.82
C HIS A 182 8.74 16.56 5.65
N SER A 183 9.69 17.49 5.79
CA SER A 183 11.11 17.12 5.77
C SER A 183 11.56 16.69 7.16
N GLU A 184 11.79 15.40 7.36
CA GLU A 184 12.36 14.87 8.61
C GLU A 184 13.77 15.42 8.92
N GLY A 185 14.42 16.05 7.92
CA GLY A 185 15.79 16.59 8.04
C GLY A 185 15.92 17.90 8.83
N ASN A 186 14.82 18.57 9.20
CA ASN A 186 14.88 19.88 9.88
C ASN A 186 14.75 19.79 11.42
N ARG A 187 14.91 18.61 12.02
CA ARG A 187 14.68 18.41 13.46
C ARG A 187 15.71 19.10 14.38
N PHE A 188 16.85 19.55 13.84
CA PHE A 188 17.99 20.06 14.64
C PHE A 188 18.45 21.48 14.30
N ILE A 189 17.81 22.16 13.35
CA ILE A 189 18.15 23.56 13.07
C ILE A 189 17.41 24.41 14.11
N ARG A 190 18.17 25.15 14.93
CA ARG A 190 17.63 26.13 15.87
C ARG A 190 17.96 27.52 15.35
N ASP A 191 17.01 28.44 15.47
CA ASP A 191 17.04 29.78 14.86
C ASP A 191 18.05 30.76 15.52
N ASP A 192 18.79 30.31 16.53
CA ASP A 192 19.73 31.08 17.33
C ASP A 192 21.16 31.15 16.75
N GLN A 193 21.35 30.80 15.47
CA GLN A 193 22.63 30.94 14.75
C GLN A 193 22.53 31.70 13.41
N LEU A 194 21.53 32.59 13.26
CA LEU A 194 21.47 33.52 12.12
C LEU A 194 21.82 34.96 12.53
#